data_AF-A0A0D9NI97-F1
#
_entry.id   AF-A0A0D9NI97-F1
#
_cell.length_a   1.000
_cell.length_b   1.000
_cell.length_c   1.000
_cell.angle_alpha   90.00
_cell.angle_beta   90.00
_cell.angle_gamma   90.00
#
_symmetry.space_group_name_H-M   'P 1'
#
loop_
_entity.id
_entity.type
_entity.pdbx_description
1 polymer ?
#
loop_
_entity_poly.entity_id
_entity_poly.type
_entity_poly.pdbx_seq_one_letter_code
_entity_poly.pdbx_strand_id
1 'polypeptide(L)'
;MAAVAQIACAESIALLYLLHSVPRQPSANPVASFLASQSKHYILPFEKERFLTSTLAFLSSIDDDPNHIPAICVQEDSEAGSLKVLIAVNEAKRGDSHSVLQDLKHGFEGIFSMLSRASPSECLRIPARRLKRD
;
A
#
# COMPACT_ATOMS: atom_id res chain seq x y z
N MET A 1 26.33 -34.99 9.39
CA MET A 1 25.29 -34.33 10.23
C MET A 1 24.35 -33.41 9.44
N ALA A 2 24.81 -32.67 8.42
CA ALA A 2 23.93 -31.82 7.60
C ALA A 2 22.81 -32.57 6.86
N ALA A 3 23.10 -33.76 6.32
CA ALA A 3 22.11 -34.56 5.58
C ALA A 3 20.93 -35.03 6.45
N VAL A 4 21.19 -35.38 7.72
CA VAL A 4 20.15 -35.83 8.67
C VAL A 4 19.20 -34.68 9.02
N ALA A 5 19.73 -33.47 9.19
CA ALA A 5 18.93 -32.27 9.44
C ALA A 5 18.08 -31.87 8.21
N GLN A 6 18.59 -32.07 7.00
CA GLN A 6 17.84 -31.81 5.76
C GLN A 6 16.67 -32.78 5.58
N ILE A 7 16.87 -34.06 5.91
CA ILE A 7 15.81 -35.08 5.85
C ILE A 7 14.70 -34.76 6.86
N ALA A 8 15.05 -34.47 8.12
CA ALA A 8 14.07 -34.10 9.15
C ALA A 8 13.26 -32.83 8.81
N CYS A 9 13.92 -31.86 8.16
CA CYS A 9 13.26 -30.65 7.67
C CYS A 9 12.26 -30.98 6.53
N ALA A 10 12.67 -31.80 5.56
CA ALA A 10 11.80 -32.23 4.47
C ALA A 10 10.59 -33.05 4.97
N GLU A 11 10.79 -33.93 5.94
CA GLU A 11 9.72 -34.70 6.59
C GLU A 11 8.72 -33.77 7.31
N SER A 12 9.22 -32.79 8.06
CA SER A 12 8.37 -31.81 8.76
C SER A 12 7.55 -30.97 7.78
N ILE A 13 8.16 -30.51 6.68
CA ILE A 13 7.47 -29.77 5.61
C ILE A 13 6.39 -30.65 4.96
N ALA A 14 6.70 -31.91 4.64
CA ALA A 14 5.76 -32.83 4.03
C ALA A 14 4.58 -33.16 4.97
N LEU A 15 4.83 -33.37 6.26
CA LEU A 15 3.80 -33.59 7.27
C LEU A 15 2.89 -32.36 7.42
N LEU A 16 3.48 -31.15 7.49
CA LEU A 16 2.70 -29.91 7.56
C LEU A 16 1.85 -29.69 6.30
N TYR A 17 2.38 -30.05 5.12
CA TYR A 17 1.65 -29.96 3.85
C TYR A 17 0.47 -30.95 3.77
N LEU A 18 0.62 -32.13 4.37
CA LEU A 18 -0.46 -33.13 4.45
C LEU A 18 -1.53 -32.74 5.46
N LEU A 19 -1.12 -32.20 6.61
CA LEU A 19 -2.01 -31.87 7.71
C LEU A 19 -2.78 -30.56 7.48
N HIS A 20 -2.22 -29.62 6.71
CA HIS A 20 -2.83 -28.32 6.48
C HIS A 20 -3.32 -28.18 5.04
N SER A 21 -4.52 -27.64 4.87
CA SER A 21 -4.97 -27.17 3.56
C SER A 21 -4.11 -25.98 3.17
N VAL A 22 -3.12 -26.21 2.28
CA VAL A 22 -2.31 -25.13 1.72
C VAL A 22 -3.27 -24.17 1.02
N PRO A 23 -3.27 -22.87 1.38
CA PRO A 23 -4.10 -21.89 0.70
C PRO A 23 -3.86 -21.97 -0.80
N ARG A 24 -4.93 -21.89 -1.60
CA ARG A 24 -4.78 -21.80 -3.06
C ARG A 24 -3.76 -20.70 -3.37
N GLN A 25 -2.86 -20.99 -4.31
CA GLN A 25 -1.92 -19.98 -4.77
C GLN A 25 -2.68 -18.74 -5.20
N PRO A 26 -2.14 -17.54 -4.92
CA PRO A 26 -2.77 -16.30 -5.31
C PRO A 26 -2.95 -16.29 -6.84
N SER A 27 -4.20 -16.18 -7.29
CA SER A 27 -4.52 -15.99 -8.70
C SER A 27 -4.47 -14.50 -9.03
N ALA A 28 -4.03 -14.17 -10.25
CA ALA A 28 -4.12 -12.79 -10.73
C ALA A 28 -5.60 -12.35 -10.77
N ASN A 29 -5.89 -11.20 -10.16
CA ASN A 29 -7.20 -10.59 -10.30
C ASN A 29 -7.36 -10.09 -11.75
N PRO A 30 -8.50 -10.32 -12.41
CA PRO A 30 -8.75 -9.84 -13.76
C PRO A 30 -8.97 -8.31 -13.73
N VAL A 31 -7.90 -7.55 -13.62
CA VAL A 31 -7.95 -6.08 -13.60
C VAL A 31 -8.42 -5.53 -14.96
N ALA A 32 -8.06 -6.20 -16.07
CA ALA A 32 -8.40 -5.73 -17.42
C ALA A 32 -9.92 -5.61 -17.68
N SER A 33 -10.73 -6.55 -17.19
CA SER A 33 -12.20 -6.48 -17.32
C SER A 33 -12.80 -5.37 -16.47
N PHE A 34 -12.26 -5.15 -15.27
CA PHE A 34 -12.63 -4.04 -14.40
C PHE A 34 -12.34 -2.68 -15.07
N LEU A 35 -11.13 -2.51 -15.63
CA LEU A 35 -10.74 -1.28 -16.34
C LEU A 35 -11.62 -0.98 -17.54
N ALA A 36 -12.02 -2.00 -18.30
CA ALA A 36 -12.93 -1.84 -19.44
C ALA A 36 -14.32 -1.32 -19.01
N SER A 37 -14.79 -1.72 -17.81
CA SER A 37 -16.10 -1.32 -17.27
C SER A 37 -16.13 0.05 -16.57
N GLN A 38 -14.99 0.51 -16.04
CA GLN A 38 -14.85 1.72 -15.21
C GLN A 38 -14.90 3.05 -16.01
N SER A 39 -14.64 3.01 -17.31
CA SER A 39 -14.39 4.20 -18.15
C SER A 39 -15.55 5.23 -18.25
N LYS A 40 -16.76 4.90 -17.79
CA LYS A 40 -17.94 5.78 -17.91
C LYS A 40 -18.28 6.58 -16.65
N HIS A 41 -17.76 6.21 -15.48
CA HIS A 41 -18.17 6.81 -14.20
C HIS A 41 -17.02 7.31 -13.31
N TYR A 42 -15.78 6.99 -13.65
CA TYR A 42 -14.60 7.36 -12.86
C TYR A 42 -13.76 8.40 -13.61
N ILE A 43 -13.44 9.53 -12.97
CA ILE A 43 -12.60 10.59 -13.53
C ILE A 43 -11.13 10.25 -13.33
N LEU A 44 -10.78 9.60 -12.20
CA LEU A 44 -9.42 9.22 -11.84
C LEU A 44 -9.00 7.93 -12.59
N PRO A 45 -8.01 7.97 -13.49
CA PRO A 45 -7.56 6.75 -14.16
C PRO A 45 -6.96 5.76 -13.15
N PHE A 46 -7.21 4.47 -13.34
CA PHE A 46 -6.69 3.43 -12.44
C PHE A 46 -5.16 3.48 -12.25
N GLU A 47 -4.39 3.76 -13.30
CA GLU A 47 -2.93 3.89 -13.15
C GLU A 47 -2.54 5.06 -12.24
N LYS A 48 -3.34 6.14 -12.22
CA LYS A 48 -3.16 7.23 -11.27
C LYS A 48 -3.56 6.82 -9.87
N GLU A 49 -4.68 6.12 -9.71
CA GLU A 49 -5.11 5.57 -8.41
C GLU A 49 -4.06 4.63 -7.83
N ARG A 50 -3.54 3.70 -8.64
CA ARG A 50 -2.47 2.78 -8.27
C ARG A 50 -1.21 3.53 -7.85
N PHE A 51 -0.79 4.53 -8.62
CA PHE A 51 0.39 5.33 -8.31
C PHE A 51 0.23 6.09 -6.98
N LEU A 52 -0.92 6.74 -6.78
CA LEU A 52 -1.22 7.48 -5.55
C LEU A 52 -1.27 6.53 -4.35
N THR A 53 -2.01 5.43 -4.46
CA THR A 53 -2.14 4.42 -3.40
C THR A 53 -0.78 3.83 -3.04
N SER A 54 0.05 3.48 -4.03
CA SER A 54 1.40 2.94 -3.78
C SER A 54 2.30 3.96 -3.07
N THR A 55 2.22 5.22 -3.48
CA THR A 55 2.99 6.30 -2.85
C THR A 55 2.56 6.54 -1.41
N LEU A 56 1.25 6.62 -1.15
CA LEU A 56 0.71 6.81 0.19
C LEU A 56 0.97 5.59 1.08
N ALA A 57 0.87 4.37 0.55
CA ALA A 57 1.21 3.14 1.27
C ALA A 57 2.69 3.16 1.72
N PHE A 58 3.60 3.58 0.84
CA PHE A 58 5.00 3.75 1.19
C PHE A 58 5.19 4.79 2.31
N LEU A 59 4.53 5.95 2.21
CA LEU A 59 4.60 7.00 3.24
C LEU A 59 3.97 6.58 4.58
N SER A 60 3.00 5.66 4.56
CA SER A 60 2.36 5.16 5.78
C SER A 60 3.22 4.17 6.56
N SER A 61 4.29 3.62 5.98
CA SER A 61 5.21 2.71 6.66
C SER A 61 6.11 3.47 7.65
N ILE A 62 5.52 3.99 8.73
CA ILE A 62 6.21 4.84 9.72
C ILE A 62 6.97 4.03 10.79
N ASP A 63 6.62 2.75 10.95
CA ASP A 63 7.26 1.81 11.87
C ASP A 63 7.29 0.41 11.25
N ASP A 64 8.21 -0.44 11.72
CA ASP A 64 8.41 -1.82 11.27
C ASP A 64 7.67 -2.83 12.17
N ASP A 65 6.65 -2.40 12.95
CA ASP A 65 5.87 -3.28 13.82
C ASP A 65 4.89 -4.15 13.02
N PRO A 66 5.08 -5.48 12.97
CA PRO A 66 4.18 -6.38 12.24
C PRO A 66 2.76 -6.43 12.83
N ASN A 67 2.55 -5.92 14.05
CA ASN A 67 1.24 -5.85 14.67
C ASN A 67 0.42 -4.62 14.25
N HIS A 68 1.05 -3.63 13.59
CA HIS A 68 0.44 -2.36 13.22
C HIS A 68 0.79 -1.94 11.78
N ILE A 69 0.62 -2.88 10.84
CA ILE A 69 0.79 -2.67 9.40
C ILE A 69 -0.38 -1.84 8.84
N PRO A 70 -0.10 -0.69 8.21
CA PRO A 70 -1.11 0.13 7.58
C PRO A 70 -1.52 -0.41 6.20
N ALA A 71 -2.78 -0.20 5.86
CA ALA A 71 -3.38 -0.42 4.55
C ALA A 71 -4.05 0.87 4.07
N ILE A 72 -3.76 1.25 2.83
CA ILE A 72 -4.25 2.47 2.21
C ILE A 72 -5.17 2.15 1.04
N CYS A 73 -6.28 2.89 0.95
CA CYS A 73 -7.16 2.90 -0.21
C CYS A 73 -7.42 4.34 -0.64
N VAL A 74 -7.35 4.61 -1.93
CA VAL A 74 -7.71 5.91 -2.53
C VAL A 74 -9.01 5.71 -3.30
N GLN A 75 -10.01 6.52 -2.98
CA GLN A 75 -11.30 6.49 -3.63
C GLN A 75 -11.65 7.88 -4.16
N GLU A 76 -12.22 7.92 -5.37
CA GLU A 76 -12.78 9.15 -5.90
C GLU A 76 -14.14 9.45 -5.23
N ASP A 77 -14.32 10.69 -4.77
CA ASP A 77 -15.62 11.23 -4.39
C ASP A 77 -16.11 12.15 -5.50
N SER A 78 -16.93 11.58 -6.40
CA SER A 78 -17.47 12.29 -7.57
C SER A 78 -18.43 13.42 -7.19
N GLU A 79 -19.08 13.36 -6.03
CA GLU A 79 -20.00 14.42 -5.57
C GLU A 79 -19.21 15.62 -5.04
N ALA A 80 -18.14 15.36 -4.29
CA ALA A 80 -17.30 16.41 -3.70
C ALA A 80 -16.17 16.88 -4.64
N GLY A 81 -15.94 16.20 -5.76
CA GLY A 81 -14.81 16.46 -6.66
C GLY A 81 -13.45 16.30 -5.95
N SER A 82 -13.35 15.34 -5.03
CA SER A 82 -12.17 15.16 -4.17
C SER A 82 -11.72 13.70 -4.12
N LEU A 83 -10.53 13.45 -3.56
CA LEU A 83 -10.05 12.11 -3.28
C LEU A 83 -10.16 11.82 -1.79
N LYS A 84 -10.78 10.69 -1.45
CA LYS A 84 -10.81 10.14 -0.11
C LYS A 84 -9.66 9.16 0.05
N VAL A 85 -8.89 9.33 1.13
CA VAL A 85 -7.84 8.39 1.54
C VAL A 85 -8.34 7.67 2.77
N LEU A 86 -8.58 6.37 2.63
CA LEU A 86 -8.97 5.48 3.71
C LEU A 86 -7.72 4.78 4.23
N ILE A 87 -7.59 4.77 5.56
CA ILE A 87 -6.46 4.17 6.26
C ILE A 87 -7.02 3.13 7.22
N ALA A 88 -6.49 1.92 7.16
CA ALA A 88 -6.73 0.87 8.14
C ALA A 88 -5.37 0.41 8.68
N VAL A 89 -5.33 -0.03 9.92
CA VAL A 89 -4.15 -0.60 10.56
C VAL A 89 -4.59 -1.89 11.22
N ASN A 90 -3.84 -2.99 11.07
CA ASN A 90 -4.18 -4.20 11.83
C ASN A 90 -3.95 -3.96 13.33
N GLU A 91 -4.71 -4.70 14.13
CA GLU A 91 -4.63 -4.65 15.59
C GLU A 91 -4.19 -6.01 16.11
N ALA A 92 -3.24 -6.04 17.05
CA ALA A 92 -2.95 -7.25 17.81
C ALA A 92 -3.89 -7.36 19.02
N LYS A 93 -4.29 -6.23 19.59
CA LYS A 93 -5.24 -6.08 20.69
C LYS A 93 -6.24 -5.00 20.33
N ARG A 94 -7.50 -5.20 20.71
CA ARG A 94 -8.56 -4.22 20.42
C ARG A 94 -8.17 -2.80 20.87
N GLY A 95 -8.04 -1.90 19.90
CA GLY A 95 -7.73 -0.48 20.09
C GLY A 95 -6.24 -0.13 20.25
N ASP A 96 -5.30 -1.06 20.05
CA ASP A 96 -3.86 -0.75 20.12
C ASP A 96 -3.35 0.07 18.93
N SER A 97 -4.03 0.00 17.78
CA SER A 97 -3.68 0.78 16.59
C SER A 97 -3.98 2.28 16.67
N HIS A 98 -4.69 2.74 17.71
CA HIS A 98 -5.23 4.10 17.73
C HIS A 98 -4.14 5.18 17.65
N SER A 99 -3.00 4.99 18.32
CA SER A 99 -1.89 5.94 18.24
C SER A 99 -1.30 6.00 16.83
N VAL A 100 -1.03 4.83 16.23
CA VAL A 100 -0.49 4.72 14.86
C VAL A 100 -1.44 5.35 13.85
N LEU A 101 -2.74 5.06 13.96
CA LEU A 101 -3.76 5.63 13.08
C LEU A 101 -3.83 7.16 13.23
N GLN A 102 -3.70 7.67 14.45
CA GLN A 102 -3.70 9.11 14.72
C GLN A 102 -2.45 9.79 14.13
N ASP A 103 -1.27 9.20 14.28
CA ASP A 103 -0.03 9.72 13.72
C ASP A 103 -0.08 9.76 12.18
N LEU A 104 -0.55 8.68 11.56
CA LEU A 104 -0.75 8.60 10.11
C LEU A 104 -1.74 9.66 9.62
N LYS A 105 -2.87 9.83 10.32
CA LYS A 105 -3.86 10.85 9.98
C LYS A 105 -3.24 12.26 10.00
N HIS A 106 -2.53 12.62 11.08
CA HIS A 106 -1.90 13.94 11.17
C HIS A 106 -0.82 14.15 10.10
N GLY A 107 -0.01 13.13 9.83
CA GLY A 107 1.00 13.16 8.77
C GLY A 107 0.39 13.42 7.40
N PHE A 108 -0.66 12.68 7.04
CA PHE A 108 -1.35 12.87 5.77
C PHE A 108 -2.09 14.20 5.67
N GLU A 109 -2.79 14.64 6.72
CA GLU A 109 -3.43 15.96 6.75
C GLU A 109 -2.41 17.08 6.53
N GLY A 110 -1.21 16.96 7.12
CA GLY A 110 -0.10 17.88 6.88
C GLY A 110 0.34 17.91 5.41
N ILE A 111 0.56 16.73 4.81
CA ILE A 111 0.93 16.61 3.39
C ILE A 111 -0.15 17.20 2.48
N PHE A 112 -1.41 16.83 2.68
CA PHE A 112 -2.51 17.29 1.84
C PHE A 112 -2.75 18.79 1.97
N SER A 113 -2.58 19.36 3.17
CA SER A 113 -2.63 20.81 3.40
C SER A 113 -1.51 21.56 2.66
N MET A 114 -0.30 20.98 2.60
CA MET A 114 0.78 21.56 1.80
C MET A 114 0.49 21.47 0.30
N LEU A 115 0.03 20.31 -0.18
CA LEU A 115 -0.29 20.10 -1.59
C LEU A 115 -1.48 20.95 -2.06
N SER A 116 -2.48 21.19 -1.22
CA SER A 116 -3.63 22.03 -1.55
C SER A 116 -3.26 23.51 -1.72
N ARG A 117 -2.12 23.93 -1.15
CA ARG A 117 -1.59 25.29 -1.27
C ARG A 117 -0.67 25.46 -2.48
N ALA A 118 -0.15 24.37 -3.05
CA ALA A 118 0.70 24.42 -4.21
C ALA A 118 -0.15 24.70 -5.47
N SER A 119 0.13 25.80 -6.15
CA SER A 119 -0.50 26.07 -7.46
C SER A 119 0.15 25.17 -8.53
N PRO A 120 -0.59 24.77 -9.60
CA PRO A 120 -0.03 23.98 -10.70
C PRO A 120 1.18 24.65 -11.40
N SER A 121 1.36 25.95 -11.19
CA SER A 121 2.37 26.80 -11.83
C SER A 121 3.75 26.75 -11.16
N GLU A 122 3.88 26.12 -9.99
CA GLU A 122 5.14 26.01 -9.24
C GLU A 122 5.77 24.61 -9.31
N CYS A 123 5.54 23.87 -10.41
CA CYS A 123 6.43 22.76 -10.77
C CYS A 123 7.77 23.35 -11.24
N LEU A 124 8.54 23.86 -10.28
CA LEU A 124 9.91 24.31 -10.45
C LEU A 124 10.71 23.12 -10.97
N ARG A 125 11.10 23.23 -12.24
CA ARG A 125 12.14 22.45 -12.89
C ARG A 125 13.29 22.26 -11.90
N ILE A 126 13.37 21.10 -11.25
CA ILE A 126 14.58 20.69 -10.56
C ILE A 126 15.57 20.36 -11.68
N PRO A 127 16.60 21.18 -11.95
CA PRO A 127 17.59 20.81 -12.95
C PRO A 127 18.31 19.58 -12.42
N ALA A 128 18.21 18.47 -13.16
CA ALA A 128 19.00 17.27 -12.90
C ALA A 128 20.49 17.65 -12.91
N ARG A 129 21.08 17.83 -11.73
CA ARG A 129 22.53 17.95 -11.60
C ARG A 129 23.11 16.59 -11.94
N ARG A 130 23.64 16.46 -13.17
CA ARG A 130 24.47 15.32 -13.55
C ARG A 130 25.67 15.31 -12.60
N LEU A 131 25.72 14.29 -11.74
CA LEU A 131 26.95 13.92 -11.05
C LEU A 131 27.95 13.49 -12.15
N LYS A 132 28.89 14.36 -12.49
CA LYS A 132 30.10 13.92 -13.18
C LYS A 132 30.89 13.09 -12.18
N ARG A 133 31.08 11.81 -12.51
CA ARG A 133 32.13 11.01 -11.89
C ARG A 133 33.43 11.45 -12.55
N ASP A 134 34.35 11.93 -11.74
CA ASP A 134 35.78 11.98 -12.07
C ASP A 134 36.38 10.57 -11.92
#